data_AF-A0A4R7S2T6-F1
#
_entry.id   AF-A0A4R7S2T6-F1
#
_cell.length_a   1.000
_cell.length_b   1.000
_cell.length_c   1.000
_cell.angle_alpha   90.00
_cell.angle_beta   90.00
_cell.angle_gamma   90.00
#
_symmetry.space_group_name_H-M   'P 1'
#
loop_
_entity.id
_entity.type
_entity.pdbx_description
1 polymer ?
#
loop_
_entity_poly.entity_id
_entity_poly.type
_entity_poly.pdbx_seq_one_letter_code
_entity_poly.pdbx_strand_id
1 'polypeptide(L)'
;MPSILRPAEVTGICLQSTMDRNIHKHMVVRLICTTIICFISSCSIAVTAVPVSGPAMGTGSMVAKFTWSNSNSGKVTATMPWGEKCAGRYSTGGADGGMAWNSGVMQFHKSSQSSFGEFESRAASMGSVHVGKALLVGDQGTVIDVIYAATSPTHGFGEAKDSKGNFYKIVF
;
A
#
# COMPACT_ATOMS: atom_id res chain seq x y z
N MET A 1 -57.17 -62.75 32.09
CA MET A 1 -57.01 -61.49 32.85
C MET A 1 -56.02 -60.61 32.09
N PRO A 2 -56.41 -59.47 31.50
CA PRO A 2 -55.46 -58.54 30.92
C PRO A 2 -55.04 -57.50 31.97
N SER A 3 -53.73 -57.34 32.16
CA SER A 3 -53.13 -56.33 33.04
C SER A 3 -52.81 -55.08 32.23
N ILE A 4 -53.46 -53.98 32.58
CA ILE A 4 -53.24 -52.63 32.06
C ILE A 4 -52.08 -51.97 32.84
N LEU A 5 -51.04 -51.49 32.15
CA LEU A 5 -50.03 -50.54 32.64
C LEU A 5 -49.78 -49.51 31.51
N ARG A 6 -50.44 -48.35 31.55
CA ARG A 6 -50.04 -47.02 32.09
C ARG A 6 -48.93 -46.29 31.29
N PRO A 7 -49.21 -45.10 30.71
CA PRO A 7 -48.25 -44.26 30.01
C PRO A 7 -47.67 -43.21 30.96
N ALA A 8 -46.38 -43.23 31.23
CA ALA A 8 -45.69 -42.17 31.99
C ALA A 8 -44.21 -42.10 31.61
N GLU A 9 -43.86 -41.84 30.35
CA GLU A 9 -42.44 -41.66 29.98
C GLU A 9 -42.20 -40.95 28.62
N VAL A 10 -42.99 -39.92 28.28
CA VAL A 10 -42.83 -39.21 26.97
C VAL A 10 -42.73 -37.69 27.13
N THR A 11 -42.00 -37.22 28.14
CA THR A 11 -41.86 -35.76 28.38
C THR A 11 -40.41 -35.30 28.57
N GLY A 12 -39.43 -36.12 28.21
CA GLY A 12 -38.00 -35.78 28.39
C GLY A 12 -37.21 -35.41 27.12
N ILE A 13 -37.70 -35.79 25.93
CA ILE A 13 -36.82 -35.85 24.73
C ILE A 13 -36.90 -34.57 23.86
N CYS A 14 -37.91 -33.71 24.05
CA CYS A 14 -38.14 -32.59 23.12
C CYS A 14 -37.30 -31.33 23.40
N LEU A 15 -36.69 -31.19 24.59
CA LEU A 15 -35.92 -29.98 24.95
C LEU A 15 -34.43 -30.04 24.60
N GLN A 16 -33.86 -31.22 24.33
CA GLN A 16 -32.43 -31.33 23.96
C GLN A 16 -32.15 -30.89 22.50
N SER A 17 -33.14 -30.97 21.60
CA SER A 17 -32.94 -30.77 20.15
C SER A 17 -32.86 -29.29 19.71
N THR A 18 -33.25 -28.35 20.56
CA THR A 18 -33.24 -26.91 20.24
C THR A 18 -32.00 -26.17 20.74
N MET A 19 -31.26 -26.72 21.72
CA MET A 19 -30.04 -26.08 22.24
C MET A 19 -28.80 -26.30 21.34
N ASP A 20 -28.68 -27.46 20.67
CA ASP A 20 -27.50 -27.77 19.84
C ASP A 20 -27.41 -26.94 18.53
N ARG A 21 -28.55 -26.51 17.99
CA ARG A 21 -28.58 -25.76 16.71
C ARG A 21 -28.13 -24.30 16.82
N ASN A 22 -28.11 -23.73 18.02
CA ASN A 22 -27.60 -22.36 18.22
C ASN A 22 -26.08 -22.33 18.41
N ILE A 23 -25.48 -23.36 19.01
CA ILE A 23 -24.04 -23.41 19.27
C ILE A 23 -23.25 -23.51 17.95
N HIS A 24 -23.72 -24.31 16.98
CA HIS A 24 -23.08 -24.42 15.67
C HIS A 24 -23.10 -23.11 14.87
N LYS A 25 -24.20 -22.33 14.92
CA LYS A 25 -24.29 -21.03 14.24
C LYS A 25 -23.30 -20.02 14.81
N HIS A 26 -23.15 -19.96 16.14
CA HIS A 26 -22.19 -19.08 16.78
C HIS A 26 -20.72 -19.50 16.52
N MET A 27 -20.46 -20.81 16.38
CA MET A 27 -19.11 -21.32 16.08
C MET A 27 -18.69 -21.04 14.63
N VAL A 28 -19.59 -21.23 13.67
CA VAL A 28 -19.34 -20.92 12.25
C VAL A 28 -19.17 -19.42 12.03
N VAL A 29 -20.00 -18.58 12.66
CA VAL A 29 -19.87 -17.10 12.56
C VAL A 29 -18.55 -16.62 13.18
N ARG A 30 -18.11 -17.19 14.30
CA ARG A 30 -16.80 -16.86 14.89
C ARG A 30 -15.63 -17.27 13.98
N LEU A 31 -15.70 -18.46 13.36
CA LEU A 31 -14.66 -18.95 12.44
C LEU A 31 -14.54 -18.07 11.18
N ILE A 32 -15.68 -17.64 10.62
CA ILE A 32 -15.71 -16.75 9.45
C ILE A 32 -15.11 -15.38 9.78
N CYS A 33 -15.47 -14.79 10.93
CA CYS A 33 -14.91 -13.51 11.37
C CYS A 33 -13.39 -13.55 11.57
N THR A 34 -12.84 -14.62 12.19
CA THR A 34 -11.40 -14.73 12.40
C THR A 34 -10.63 -14.89 11.09
N THR A 35 -11.21 -15.58 10.10
CA THR A 35 -10.57 -15.79 8.79
C THR A 35 -10.50 -14.48 8.00
N ILE A 36 -11.50 -13.61 8.09
CA ILE A 36 -11.55 -12.33 7.38
C ILE A 36 -10.49 -11.33 7.88
N ILE A 37 -10.13 -11.37 9.17
CA ILE A 37 -9.19 -10.40 9.78
C ILE A 37 -7.74 -10.65 9.33
N CYS A 38 -7.36 -11.88 8.95
CA CYS A 38 -5.99 -12.18 8.52
C CYS A 38 -5.63 -11.70 7.10
N PHE A 39 -6.60 -11.32 6.26
CA PHE A 39 -6.34 -10.98 4.85
C PHE A 39 -6.03 -9.49 4.59
N ILE A 40 -5.98 -8.65 5.62
CA ILE A 40 -5.81 -7.19 5.46
C ILE A 40 -4.44 -6.65 5.93
N SER A 41 -3.41 -7.51 6.03
CA SER A 41 -2.04 -7.08 6.34
C SER A 41 -1.35 -6.43 5.12
N SER A 42 -1.79 -5.22 4.73
CA SER A 42 -1.02 -4.42 3.79
C SER A 42 0.26 -3.93 4.45
N CYS A 43 1.42 -4.36 3.97
CA CYS A 43 2.70 -3.84 4.43
C CYS A 43 2.86 -2.40 3.94
N SER A 44 2.97 -1.45 4.87
CA SER A 44 3.29 -0.06 4.56
C SER A 44 4.77 0.19 4.83
N ILE A 45 5.47 0.76 3.86
CA ILE A 45 6.89 1.08 3.95
C ILE A 45 7.02 2.59 4.14
N ALA A 46 7.76 3.01 5.17
CA ALA A 46 8.04 4.41 5.43
C ALA A 46 9.38 4.79 4.76
N VAL A 47 9.37 5.92 4.07
CA VAL A 47 10.50 6.43 3.28
C VAL A 47 10.73 7.88 3.70
N THR A 48 12.00 8.26 3.83
CA THR A 48 12.36 9.63 4.19
C THR A 48 12.98 10.34 2.99
N ALA A 49 12.54 11.57 2.75
CA ALA A 49 13.06 12.43 1.69
C ALA A 49 13.64 13.71 2.31
N VAL A 50 14.93 13.93 2.10
CA VAL A 50 15.68 15.05 2.69
C VAL A 50 15.76 16.17 1.67
N PRO A 51 15.41 17.43 2.01
CA PRO A 51 15.58 18.56 1.10
C PRO A 51 17.07 18.77 0.81
N VAL A 52 17.40 18.94 -0.48
CA VAL A 52 18.76 19.21 -0.96
C VAL A 52 18.88 20.59 -1.61
N SER A 53 17.76 21.18 -2.04
CA SER A 53 17.70 22.55 -2.57
C SER A 53 16.29 23.13 -2.43
N GLY A 54 16.17 24.45 -2.40
CA GLY A 54 14.91 25.20 -2.34
C GLY A 54 14.55 25.74 -0.95
N PRO A 55 13.42 26.45 -0.81
CA PRO A 55 12.96 27.09 0.43
C PRO A 55 12.82 26.16 1.65
N ALA A 56 12.62 24.85 1.45
CA ALA A 56 12.45 23.86 2.51
C ALA A 56 13.78 23.37 3.11
N MET A 57 14.92 23.84 2.59
CA MET A 57 16.24 23.53 3.16
C MET A 57 16.30 23.90 4.65
N GLY A 58 16.65 22.93 5.50
CA GLY A 58 16.75 23.11 6.94
C GLY A 58 15.43 23.01 7.73
N THR A 59 14.27 22.83 7.06
CA THR A 59 12.96 22.71 7.74
C THR A 59 12.66 21.30 8.26
N GLY A 60 13.44 20.30 7.86
CA GLY A 60 13.24 18.88 8.20
C GLY A 60 13.03 18.01 6.97
N SER A 61 12.77 16.73 7.20
CA SER A 61 12.57 15.74 6.12
C SER A 61 11.09 15.49 5.86
N MET A 62 10.73 15.24 4.60
CA MET A 62 9.41 14.73 4.23
C MET A 62 9.35 13.24 4.53
N VAL A 63 8.28 12.78 5.18
CA VAL A 63 8.04 11.36 5.45
C VAL A 63 6.96 10.86 4.51
N ALA A 64 7.31 9.91 3.65
CA ALA A 64 6.39 9.25 2.73
C ALA A 64 6.06 7.83 3.19
N LYS A 65 4.85 7.36 2.87
CA LYS A 65 4.41 5.98 3.08
C LYS A 65 3.90 5.40 1.78
N PHE A 66 4.40 4.22 1.44
CA PHE A 66 4.02 3.47 0.27
C PHE A 66 3.31 2.18 0.68
N THR A 67 2.21 1.87 0.00
CA THR A 67 1.54 0.57 0.15
C THR A 67 1.85 -0.28 -1.07
N TRP A 68 2.71 -1.29 -0.89
CA TRP A 68 3.05 -2.22 -1.96
C TRP A 68 2.04 -3.36 -2.04
N SER A 69 1.41 -3.54 -3.20
CA SER A 69 0.38 -4.57 -3.43
C SER A 69 0.72 -5.51 -4.59
N ASN A 70 2.00 -5.67 -4.94
CA ASN A 70 2.48 -6.45 -6.10
C ASN A 70 1.88 -6.04 -7.46
N SER A 71 1.13 -4.95 -7.53
CA SER A 71 0.40 -4.52 -8.72
C SER A 71 1.15 -3.45 -9.54
N ASN A 72 2.45 -3.25 -9.28
CA ASN A 72 3.29 -2.24 -9.94
C ASN A 72 2.69 -0.81 -9.89
N SER A 73 1.73 -0.58 -9.01
CA SER A 73 1.09 0.71 -8.78
C SER A 73 0.45 0.70 -7.39
N GLY A 74 0.17 1.86 -6.84
CA GLY A 74 -0.43 1.92 -5.52
C GLY A 74 -0.66 3.34 -5.04
N LYS A 75 -1.07 3.44 -3.78
CA LYS A 75 -1.23 4.72 -3.09
C LYS A 75 0.09 5.12 -2.44
N VAL A 76 0.37 6.40 -2.48
CA VAL A 76 1.44 7.03 -1.70
C VAL A 76 0.84 8.17 -0.89
N THR A 77 1.30 8.31 0.34
CA THR A 77 1.05 9.50 1.15
C THR A 77 2.36 10.09 1.59
N ALA A 78 2.40 11.40 1.80
CA ALA A 78 3.55 12.09 2.37
C ALA A 78 3.10 13.16 3.35
N THR A 79 3.95 13.48 4.31
CA THR A 79 3.78 14.61 5.22
C THR A 79 4.97 15.52 5.07
N MET A 80 4.72 16.77 4.70
CA MET A 80 5.74 17.80 4.52
C MET A 80 6.29 18.24 5.87
N PRO A 81 7.51 18.82 5.92
CA PRO A 81 8.09 19.33 7.17
C PRO A 81 7.22 20.40 7.87
N TRP A 82 6.43 21.15 7.09
CA TRP A 82 5.48 22.15 7.60
C TRP A 82 4.07 21.59 7.92
N GLY A 83 3.88 20.26 7.85
CA GLY A 83 2.66 19.58 8.26
C GLY A 83 1.59 19.37 7.18
N GLU A 84 1.79 19.89 5.96
CA GLU A 84 0.90 19.61 4.82
C GLU A 84 0.87 18.11 4.50
N LYS A 85 -0.33 17.57 4.26
CA LYS A 85 -0.53 16.16 3.94
C LYS A 85 -0.74 16.01 2.45
N CYS A 86 0.13 15.25 1.81
CA CYS A 86 0.07 14.97 0.39
C CYS A 86 -0.39 13.53 0.16
N ALA A 87 -1.28 13.32 -0.81
CA ALA A 87 -1.75 12.01 -1.20
C ALA A 87 -1.70 11.86 -2.71
N GLY A 88 -1.44 10.64 -3.18
CA GLY A 88 -1.18 10.41 -4.58
C GLY A 88 -1.15 8.96 -4.97
N ARG A 89 -0.66 8.72 -6.19
CA ARG A 89 -0.46 7.38 -6.73
C ARG A 89 0.94 7.24 -7.28
N TYR A 90 1.47 6.03 -7.18
CA TYR A 90 2.71 5.65 -7.84
C TYR A 90 2.45 4.59 -8.91
N SER A 91 3.37 4.51 -9.86
CA SER A 91 3.47 3.42 -10.83
C SER A 91 4.95 3.06 -11.02
N THR A 92 5.23 1.76 -11.03
CA THR A 92 6.56 1.16 -11.15
C THR A 92 6.59 0.33 -12.43
N GLY A 93 7.62 0.48 -13.26
CA GLY A 93 7.91 -0.47 -14.33
C GLY A 93 8.47 -1.77 -13.73
N GLY A 94 7.95 -2.93 -14.17
CA GLY A 94 8.55 -4.21 -13.80
C GLY A 94 9.98 -4.32 -14.32
N ALA A 95 10.83 -5.07 -13.61
CA ALA A 95 12.21 -5.36 -14.05
C ALA A 95 12.27 -6.02 -15.43
N ASP A 96 11.19 -6.71 -15.82
CA ASP A 96 11.04 -7.41 -17.10
C ASP A 96 10.52 -6.50 -18.24
N GLY A 97 10.46 -5.17 -18.03
CA GLY A 97 9.92 -4.22 -19.01
C GLY A 97 8.38 -4.24 -19.12
N GLY A 98 7.70 -5.02 -18.28
CA GLY A 98 6.24 -5.05 -18.18
C GLY A 98 5.70 -3.75 -17.59
N MET A 99 5.32 -2.82 -18.45
CA MET A 99 4.58 -1.62 -18.05
C MET A 99 3.16 -2.02 -17.63
N ALA A 100 2.72 -1.60 -16.44
CA ALA A 100 1.36 -1.88 -15.98
C ALA A 100 0.33 -1.27 -16.96
N TRP A 101 -0.72 -2.03 -17.30
CA TRP A 101 -1.86 -1.52 -18.07
C TRP A 101 -2.47 -0.36 -17.26
N ASN A 102 -2.53 0.85 -17.85
CA ASN A 102 -2.85 2.14 -17.20
C ASN A 102 -1.66 2.95 -16.64
N SER A 103 -0.41 2.61 -16.98
CA SER A 103 0.78 3.46 -16.82
C SER A 103 0.77 4.61 -17.85
N GLY A 104 -0.23 5.49 -17.78
CA GLY A 104 -0.47 6.55 -18.76
C GLY A 104 0.64 7.60 -18.94
N VAL A 105 1.82 7.49 -18.29
CA VAL A 105 2.86 8.53 -18.36
C VAL A 105 4.27 7.95 -18.19
N MET A 106 4.72 7.10 -19.11
CA MET A 106 6.16 6.82 -19.30
C MET A 106 6.78 7.67 -20.42
N GLN A 107 6.18 8.81 -20.79
CA GLN A 107 7.01 9.90 -21.29
C GLN A 107 7.78 10.45 -20.09
N PHE A 108 8.94 9.86 -19.81
CA PHE A 108 10.04 10.55 -19.16
C PHE A 108 10.37 11.74 -20.03
N HIS A 109 9.64 12.85 -19.83
CA HIS A 109 10.10 14.14 -20.31
C HIS A 109 11.53 14.25 -19.79
N LYS A 110 12.48 14.27 -20.73
CA LYS A 110 13.82 14.80 -20.54
C LYS A 110 13.64 16.21 -20.00
N SER A 111 13.38 16.35 -18.70
CA SER A 111 13.67 17.58 -18.00
C SER A 111 15.17 17.70 -18.16
N SER A 112 15.56 18.70 -18.95
CA SER A 112 16.83 18.86 -19.66
C SER A 112 18.05 19.03 -18.75
N GLN A 113 17.96 18.61 -17.49
CA GLN A 113 18.99 18.69 -16.46
C GLN A 113 19.06 17.46 -15.53
N SER A 114 18.22 16.43 -15.69
CA SER A 114 18.26 15.27 -14.80
C SER A 114 19.07 14.11 -15.40
N SER A 115 20.11 13.70 -14.69
CA SER A 115 20.94 12.50 -14.92
C SER A 115 20.15 11.17 -14.92
N PHE A 116 18.82 11.25 -14.78
CA PHE A 116 17.90 10.13 -14.70
C PHE A 116 17.58 9.48 -16.05
N GLY A 117 17.70 10.23 -17.15
CA GLY A 117 17.50 9.68 -18.50
C GLY A 117 18.54 8.63 -18.90
N GLU A 118 19.79 8.76 -18.41
CA GLU A 118 20.83 7.72 -18.56
C GLU A 118 20.61 6.55 -17.59
N PHE A 119 19.97 6.81 -16.45
CA PHE A 119 19.69 5.79 -15.45
C PHE A 119 18.63 4.80 -15.92
N GLU A 120 17.62 5.24 -16.67
CA GLU A 120 16.60 4.36 -17.27
C GLU A 120 17.22 3.31 -18.19
N SER A 121 18.18 3.72 -19.04
CA SER A 121 18.88 2.83 -19.96
C SER A 121 19.73 1.78 -19.22
N ARG A 122 20.27 2.13 -18.04
CA ARG A 122 21.07 1.22 -17.20
C ARG A 122 20.21 0.37 -16.27
N ALA A 123 19.11 0.89 -15.75
CA ALA A 123 18.18 0.13 -14.91
C ALA A 123 17.54 -1.02 -15.71
N ALA A 124 17.18 -0.77 -16.97
CA ALA A 124 16.73 -1.80 -17.90
C ALA A 124 17.79 -2.89 -18.16
N SER A 125 19.09 -2.56 -18.07
CA SER A 125 20.16 -3.55 -18.20
C SER A 125 20.50 -4.27 -16.89
N MET A 126 20.00 -3.80 -15.74
CA MET A 126 20.36 -4.31 -14.41
C MET A 126 19.39 -5.37 -13.87
N GLY A 127 18.30 -5.70 -14.58
CA GLY A 127 17.42 -6.86 -14.36
C GLY A 127 16.74 -7.00 -12.97
N SER A 128 17.09 -6.14 -12.01
CA SER A 128 16.64 -6.20 -10.61
C SER A 128 16.34 -4.81 -10.06
N VAL A 129 16.26 -3.79 -10.91
CA VAL A 129 15.94 -2.41 -10.52
C VAL A 129 14.56 -2.06 -11.04
N HIS A 130 13.66 -1.73 -10.11
CA HIS A 130 12.31 -1.26 -10.37
C HIS A 130 12.30 0.26 -10.40
N VAL A 131 12.09 0.86 -11.58
CA VAL A 131 11.99 2.32 -11.73
C VAL A 131 10.52 2.73 -11.71
N GLY A 132 10.18 3.76 -10.96
CA GLY A 132 8.81 4.25 -10.87
C GLY A 132 8.70 5.75 -10.73
N LYS A 133 7.47 6.22 -10.87
CA LYS A 133 7.07 7.61 -10.65
C LYS A 133 5.91 7.68 -9.67
N ALA A 134 5.83 8.77 -8.93
CA ALA A 134 4.65 9.10 -8.14
C ALA A 134 4.28 10.57 -8.29
N LEU A 135 2.98 10.84 -8.28
CA LEU A 135 2.46 12.20 -8.24
C LEU A 135 1.58 12.34 -7.01
N LEU A 136 1.89 13.32 -6.17
CA LEU A 136 1.15 13.64 -4.96
C LEU A 136 0.60 15.05 -5.03
N VAL A 137 -0.57 15.24 -4.44
CA VAL A 137 -1.19 16.56 -4.25
C VAL A 137 -1.46 16.76 -2.76
N GLY A 138 -0.98 17.88 -2.25
CA GLY A 138 -1.14 18.35 -0.89
C GLY A 138 -2.51 18.97 -0.64
N ASP A 139 -2.97 18.87 0.60
CA ASP A 139 -4.19 19.53 1.06
C ASP A 139 -4.08 21.07 1.11
N GLN A 140 -2.89 21.63 0.90
CA GLN A 140 -2.64 23.07 0.74
C GLN A 140 -2.17 23.44 -0.68
N GLY A 141 -2.35 22.54 -1.65
CA GLY A 141 -2.08 22.79 -3.07
C GLY A 141 -0.65 22.52 -3.53
N THR A 142 0.24 22.01 -2.68
CA THR A 142 1.57 21.59 -3.12
C THR A 142 1.46 20.36 -4.02
N VAL A 143 2.05 20.41 -5.21
CA VAL A 143 2.16 19.24 -6.10
C VAL A 143 3.57 18.69 -6.02
N ILE A 144 3.72 17.38 -5.84
CA ILE A 144 5.02 16.71 -5.72
C ILE A 144 5.14 15.66 -6.81
N ASP A 145 6.14 15.83 -7.68
CA ASP A 145 6.55 14.85 -8.68
C ASP A 145 7.75 14.07 -8.13
N VAL A 146 7.66 12.75 -8.17
CA VAL A 146 8.66 11.83 -7.61
C VAL A 146 9.10 10.86 -8.69
N ILE A 147 10.40 10.65 -8.77
CA ILE A 147 11.01 9.57 -9.53
C ILE A 147 11.89 8.74 -8.59
N TYR A 148 11.81 7.42 -8.68
CA TYR A 148 12.58 6.52 -7.82
C TYR A 148 13.03 5.27 -8.56
N ALA A 149 14.05 4.64 -8.02
CA ALA A 149 14.56 3.33 -8.38
C ALA A 149 14.70 2.49 -7.10
N ALA A 150 14.19 1.27 -7.12
CA ALA A 150 14.24 0.35 -5.99
C ALA A 150 14.75 -1.02 -6.43
N THR A 151 15.70 -1.59 -5.67
CA THR A 151 16.16 -2.98 -5.87
C THR A 151 15.42 -3.95 -4.96
N SER A 152 14.84 -3.44 -3.87
CA SER A 152 13.98 -4.20 -2.97
C SER A 152 12.97 -3.25 -2.33
N PRO A 153 11.94 -3.75 -1.62
CA PRO A 153 10.99 -2.90 -0.90
C PRO A 153 11.67 -1.99 0.14
N THR A 154 12.85 -2.37 0.63
CA THR A 154 13.61 -1.66 1.68
C THR A 154 14.95 -1.11 1.18
N HIS A 155 15.18 -1.07 -0.13
CA HIS A 155 16.40 -0.50 -0.71
C HIS A 155 16.06 0.21 -2.00
N GLY A 156 16.25 1.52 -2.00
CA GLY A 156 16.00 2.37 -3.14
C GLY A 156 16.51 3.79 -2.95
N PHE A 157 16.49 4.52 -4.04
CA PHE A 157 16.81 5.93 -4.06
C PHE A 157 15.93 6.64 -5.08
N GLY A 158 15.85 7.95 -4.95
CA GLY A 158 15.05 8.74 -5.86
C GLY A 158 15.19 10.22 -5.60
N GLU A 159 14.39 10.97 -6.34
CA GLU A 159 14.32 12.41 -6.26
C GLU A 159 12.86 12.84 -6.30
N ALA A 160 12.55 13.90 -5.55
CA ALA A 160 11.26 14.55 -5.64
C ALA A 160 11.42 16.04 -5.88
N LYS A 161 10.51 16.61 -6.64
CA LYS A 161 10.39 18.04 -6.86
C LYS A 161 8.97 18.48 -6.51
N ASP A 162 8.85 19.55 -5.73
CA ASP A 162 7.54 20.14 -5.47
C ASP A 162 7.26 21.40 -6.31
N SER A 163 6.00 21.84 -6.31
CA SER A 163 5.54 23.05 -6.99
C SER A 163 6.09 24.34 -6.39
N LYS A 164 6.70 24.29 -5.21
CA LYS A 164 7.33 25.41 -4.50
C LYS A 164 8.82 25.54 -4.84
N GLY A 165 9.34 24.66 -5.70
CA GLY A 165 10.74 24.67 -6.15
C GLY A 165 11.70 23.94 -5.20
N ASN A 166 11.19 23.14 -4.27
CA ASN A 166 12.01 22.29 -3.42
C ASN A 166 12.42 21.02 -4.15
N PHE A 167 13.67 20.62 -3.94
CA PHE A 167 14.22 19.37 -4.42
C PHE A 167 14.57 18.49 -3.22
N TYR A 168 14.18 17.24 -3.27
CA TYR A 168 14.40 16.26 -2.22
C TYR A 168 15.15 15.07 -2.76
N LYS A 169 16.07 14.54 -1.95
CA LYS A 169 16.72 13.25 -2.19
C LYS A 169 16.06 12.18 -1.34
N ILE A 170 15.69 11.08 -1.96
CA ILE A 170 15.02 9.95 -1.34
C ILE A 170 16.04 8.83 -1.17
N VAL A 171 16.10 8.24 0.02
CA VAL A 171 16.87 7.03 0.33
C VAL A 171 16.03 6.20 1.29
N PHE A 172 15.84 4.92 0.99
CA PHE A 172 15.16 3.97 1.86
C PHE A 172 15.68 2.57 1.67
#